data_AF-A0A9E4XZW4-F1
#
_entry.id   AF-A0A9E4XZW4-F1
#
_cell.length_a   1.000
_cell.length_b   1.000
_cell.length_c   1.000
_cell.angle_alpha   90.00
_cell.angle_beta   90.00
_cell.angle_gamma   90.00
#
_symmetry.space_group_name_H-M   'P 1'
#
loop_
_entity.id
_entity.type
_entity.pdbx_description
1 polymer ?
#
loop_
_entity_poly.entity_id
_entity_poly.type
_entity_poly.pdbx_seq_one_letter_code
_entity_poly.pdbx_strand_id
1 'polypeptide(L)'
;MSIYLVNKFLYRADNDADFRQRLLEDPVGMAETYPFSPDELNALINGDVGKLYQMGVHTFLLNHMARYELYGVNRDNYLDKIRDGMDYDPRFEEGQMPT
;
A
#
# COMPACT_ATOMS: atom_id res chain seq x y z
N MET A 1 -12.87 -6.30 10.20
CA MET A 1 -11.44 -6.67 10.24
C MET A 1 -10.60 -5.41 10.33
N SER A 2 -9.40 -5.46 10.90
CA SER A 2 -8.60 -4.28 11.22
C SER A 2 -7.36 -4.19 10.33
N ILE A 3 -7.21 -3.06 9.63
CA ILE A 3 -6.06 -2.71 8.77
C ILE A 3 -4.71 -2.66 9.51
N TYR A 4 -4.73 -2.84 10.84
CA TYR A 4 -3.56 -2.88 11.71
C TYR A 4 -2.48 -3.84 11.21
N LEU A 5 -2.84 -5.03 10.72
CA LEU A 5 -1.83 -6.00 10.28
C LEU A 5 -1.08 -5.51 9.03
N VAL A 6 -1.77 -4.86 8.10
CA VAL A 6 -1.13 -4.26 6.91
C VAL A 6 -0.19 -3.13 7.32
N ASN A 7 -0.63 -2.26 8.23
CA ASN A 7 0.23 -1.21 8.80
C ASN A 7 1.47 -1.82 9.49
N LYS A 8 1.28 -2.86 10.31
CA LYS A 8 2.39 -3.54 11.00
C LYS A 8 3.35 -4.20 10.01
N PHE A 9 2.83 -4.80 8.95
CA PHE A 9 3.63 -5.44 7.90
C PHE A 9 4.54 -4.42 7.20
N LEU A 10 3.97 -3.30 6.73
CA LEU A 10 4.73 -2.22 6.08
C LEU A 10 5.70 -1.53 7.05
N TYR A 11 5.32 -1.37 8.32
CA TYR A 11 6.22 -0.88 9.36
C TYR A 11 7.46 -1.77 9.53
N ARG A 12 7.27 -3.10 9.54
CA ARG A 12 8.40 -4.05 9.63
C ARG A 12 9.29 -4.01 8.40
N ALA A 13 8.72 -3.84 7.20
CA ALA A 13 9.52 -3.68 5.98
C ALA A 13 10.52 -2.51 6.08
N ASP A 14 10.17 -1.43 6.78
CA ASP A 14 11.08 -0.30 6.99
C ASP A 14 12.07 -0.52 8.14
N ASN A 15 11.60 -1.09 9.27
CA ASN A 15 12.34 -1.11 10.53
C ASN A 15 13.16 -2.40 10.78
N ASP A 16 12.93 -3.48 10.03
CA ASP A 16 13.57 -4.77 10.21
C ASP A 16 14.25 -5.20 8.89
N ALA A 17 15.58 -5.13 8.85
CA ALA A 17 16.37 -5.38 7.63
C ALA A 17 16.29 -6.83 7.17
N ASP A 18 16.28 -7.79 8.10
CA ASP A 18 16.18 -9.22 7.78
C ASP A 18 14.77 -9.57 7.30
N PHE A 19 13.74 -8.93 7.86
CA PHE A 19 12.38 -9.02 7.34
C PHE A 19 12.28 -8.42 5.94
N ARG A 20 12.86 -7.24 5.71
CA ARG A 20 12.86 -6.60 4.40
C ARG A 20 13.58 -7.46 3.35
N GLN A 21 14.72 -8.05 3.68
CA GLN A 21 15.43 -8.93 2.74
C GLN A 21 14.54 -10.10 2.30
N ARG A 22 13.94 -10.82 3.25
CA ARG A 22 13.02 -11.92 2.94
C ARG A 22 11.79 -11.46 2.16
N LEU A 23 11.28 -10.27 2.48
CA LEU A 23 10.18 -9.66 1.75
C LEU A 23 10.53 -9.35 0.30
N LEU A 24 11.77 -8.92 0.02
CA LEU A 24 12.22 -8.64 -1.35
C LEU A 24 12.49 -9.94 -2.14
N GLU A 25 12.89 -11.01 -1.46
CA GLU A 25 13.13 -12.32 -2.07
C GLU A 25 11.82 -13.02 -2.49
N ASP A 26 10.78 -12.96 -1.65
CA ASP A 26 9.46 -13.51 -1.93
C ASP A 26 8.33 -12.64 -1.35
N PRO A 27 7.94 -11.55 -2.05
CA PRO A 27 6.94 -10.61 -1.55
C PRO A 27 5.58 -11.26 -1.32
N VAL A 28 5.14 -12.09 -2.28
CA VAL A 28 3.81 -12.72 -2.27
C VAL A 28 3.75 -13.80 -1.19
N GLY A 29 4.71 -14.71 -1.16
CA GLY A 29 4.74 -15.77 -0.13
C GLY A 29 4.84 -15.18 1.28
N MET A 30 5.61 -14.11 1.48
CA MET A 30 5.66 -13.42 2.77
C MET A 30 4.32 -12.81 3.18
N ALA A 31 3.56 -12.20 2.25
CA ALA A 31 2.23 -11.67 2.55
C ALA A 31 1.22 -12.78 2.91
N GLU A 32 1.26 -13.91 2.22
CA GLU A 32 0.37 -15.05 2.46
C GLU A 32 0.58 -15.72 3.83
N THR A 33 1.73 -15.52 4.48
CA THR A 33 1.96 -16.01 5.86
C THR A 33 1.18 -15.23 6.93
N TYR A 34 0.63 -14.07 6.58
CA TYR A 34 -0.14 -13.24 7.51
C TYR A 34 -1.64 -13.51 7.39
N PRO A 35 -2.40 -13.43 8.49
CA PRO A 35 -3.85 -13.63 8.48
C PRO A 35 -4.59 -12.37 8.01
N PHE A 36 -4.29 -11.90 6.80
CA PHE A 36 -5.01 -10.80 6.16
C PHE A 36 -6.40 -11.25 5.69
N SER A 37 -7.32 -10.30 5.51
CA SER A 37 -8.53 -10.59 4.72
C SER A 37 -8.15 -10.89 3.27
N PRO A 38 -9.00 -11.60 2.52
CA PRO A 38 -8.84 -11.72 1.08
C PRO A 38 -8.70 -10.35 0.39
N ASP A 39 -9.48 -9.35 0.82
CA ASP A 39 -9.44 -8.00 0.24
C ASP A 39 -8.11 -7.28 0.54
N GLU A 40 -7.61 -7.36 1.78
CA GLU A 40 -6.34 -6.76 2.20
C GLU A 40 -5.16 -7.41 1.46
N LEU A 41 -5.16 -8.75 1.36
CA LEU A 41 -4.13 -9.51 0.67
C LEU A 41 -4.12 -9.18 -0.83
N ASN A 42 -5.28 -9.16 -1.48
CA ASN A 42 -5.40 -8.83 -2.89
C ASN A 42 -4.93 -7.40 -3.18
N ALA A 43 -5.38 -6.42 -2.39
CA ALA A 43 -4.97 -5.02 -2.57
C ALA A 43 -3.45 -4.84 -2.36
N LEU A 44 -2.86 -5.59 -1.43
CA LEU A 44 -1.42 -5.57 -1.19
C LEU A 44 -0.64 -6.16 -2.36
N ILE A 45 -0.99 -7.37 -2.80
CA ILE A 45 -0.28 -8.11 -3.87
C ILE A 45 -0.41 -7.44 -5.23
N ASN A 46 -1.56 -6.83 -5.53
CA ASN A 46 -1.77 -6.09 -6.77
C ASN A 46 -1.10 -4.70 -6.76
N GLY A 47 -0.61 -4.26 -5.59
CA GLY A 47 -0.07 -2.92 -5.41
C GLY A 47 -1.13 -1.84 -5.63
N ASP A 48 -2.36 -2.07 -5.15
CA ASP A 48 -3.50 -1.15 -5.28
C ASP A 48 -3.41 -0.07 -4.20
N VAL A 49 -2.45 0.86 -4.36
CA VAL A 49 -2.12 1.87 -3.32
C VAL A 49 -3.33 2.71 -2.93
N GLY A 50 -4.14 3.17 -3.89
CA GLY A 50 -5.35 3.92 -3.59
C GLY A 50 -6.40 3.09 -2.82
N LYS A 51 -6.53 1.80 -3.13
CA LYS A 51 -7.43 0.90 -2.39
C LYS A 51 -6.95 0.71 -0.95
N LEU A 52 -5.66 0.49 -0.75
CA LEU A 52 -5.05 0.39 0.58
C LEU A 52 -5.23 1.68 1.38
N TYR A 53 -5.13 2.85 0.74
CA TYR A 53 -5.45 4.13 1.35
C TYR A 53 -6.91 4.21 1.80
N GLN A 54 -7.88 3.84 0.94
CA GLN A 54 -9.30 3.79 1.30
C GLN A 54 -9.61 2.80 2.43
N MET A 55 -8.84 1.71 2.54
CA MET A 55 -8.93 0.75 3.65
C MET A 55 -8.38 1.29 4.98
N GLY A 56 -7.73 2.45 4.97
CA GLY A 56 -7.18 3.11 6.17
C GLY A 56 -5.73 2.75 6.48
N VAL A 57 -4.96 2.27 5.49
CA VAL A 57 -3.50 2.13 5.65
C VAL A 57 -2.88 3.51 5.81
N HIS A 58 -1.96 3.64 6.74
CA HIS A 58 -1.32 4.91 7.04
C HIS A 58 -0.48 5.39 5.86
N THR A 59 -0.66 6.64 5.42
CA THR A 59 -0.02 7.21 4.21
C THR A 59 1.51 7.16 4.25
N PHE A 60 2.12 7.40 5.42
CA PHE A 60 3.58 7.26 5.59
C PHE A 60 4.06 5.82 5.29
N LEU A 61 3.28 4.80 5.67
CA LEU A 61 3.62 3.41 5.45
C LEU A 61 3.39 2.98 3.99
N LEU A 62 2.37 3.53 3.33
CA LEU A 62 2.14 3.32 1.89
C LEU A 62 3.35 3.75 1.05
N ASN A 63 4.03 4.84 1.45
CA ASN A 63 5.24 5.29 0.77
C ASN A 63 6.37 4.23 0.80
N HIS A 64 6.35 3.29 1.75
CA HIS A 64 7.33 2.21 1.80
C HIS A 64 7.17 1.21 0.65
N MET A 65 5.96 1.06 0.09
CA MET A 65 5.77 0.22 -1.09
C MET A 65 6.60 0.71 -2.27
N ALA A 66 6.52 2.02 -2.56
CA ALA A 66 7.32 2.64 -3.62
C ALA A 66 8.82 2.70 -3.27
N ARG A 67 9.17 2.93 -1.99
CA ARG A 67 10.56 3.01 -1.53
C ARG A 67 11.33 1.71 -1.74
N TYR A 68 10.67 0.59 -1.52
CA TYR A 68 11.27 -0.74 -1.59
C TYR A 68 10.82 -1.54 -2.83
N GLU A 69 10.18 -0.87 -3.79
CA GLU A 69 9.72 -1.46 -5.05
C GLU A 69 8.85 -2.71 -4.85
N LEU A 70 7.97 -2.69 -3.84
CA LEU A 70 7.14 -3.83 -3.47
C LEU A 70 5.90 -3.93 -4.38
N TYR A 71 5.53 -5.15 -4.76
CA TYR A 71 4.30 -5.44 -5.50
C TYR A 71 4.11 -4.61 -6.78
N GLY A 72 5.21 -4.35 -7.49
CA GLY A 72 5.21 -3.55 -8.72
C GLY A 72 4.94 -2.05 -8.50
N VAL A 73 4.94 -1.58 -7.26
CA VAL A 73 4.83 -0.16 -6.91
C VAL A 73 6.23 0.43 -6.84
N ASN A 74 6.54 1.45 -7.62
CA ASN A 74 7.81 2.16 -7.60
C ASN A 74 7.58 3.67 -7.60
N ARG A 75 8.65 4.45 -7.55
CA ARG A 75 8.57 5.91 -7.50
C ARG A 75 7.84 6.51 -8.72
N ASP A 76 7.97 5.89 -9.88
CA ASP A 76 7.44 6.42 -11.14
C ASP A 76 5.93 6.20 -11.26
N ASN A 77 5.41 5.09 -10.72
CA ASN A 77 3.98 4.74 -10.80
C ASN A 77 3.19 4.95 -9.50
N TYR A 78 3.83 5.32 -8.39
CA TYR A 78 3.19 5.44 -7.08
C TYR A 78 2.01 6.41 -7.07
N LEU A 79 2.20 7.61 -7.65
CA LEU A 79 1.15 8.63 -7.69
C LEU A 79 -0.04 8.19 -8.55
N ASP A 80 0.21 7.50 -9.65
CA ASP A 80 -0.85 6.99 -10.50
C ASP A 80 -1.61 5.85 -9.81
N LYS A 81 -0.91 4.95 -9.12
CA LYS A 81 -1.55 3.91 -8.29
C LYS A 81 -2.35 4.44 -7.11
N ILE A 82 -2.02 5.62 -6.57
CA ILE A 82 -2.87 6.32 -5.61
C ILE A 82 -4.16 6.79 -6.29
N ARG A 83 -4.05 7.38 -7.48
CA ARG A 83 -5.18 7.91 -8.26
C ARG A 83 -6.12 6.82 -8.75
N ASP A 84 -5.61 5.66 -9.16
CA ASP A 84 -6.42 4.53 -9.64
C ASP A 84 -7.43 4.03 -8.59
N GLY A 85 -7.12 4.21 -7.30
CA GLY A 85 -8.03 3.88 -6.21
C GLY A 85 -8.81 5.06 -5.65
N MET A 86 -8.79 6.22 -6.30
CA MET A 86 -9.62 7.37 -5.94
C MET A 86 -10.63 7.64 -7.05
N ASP A 87 -11.90 7.77 -6.70
CA ASP A 87 -12.88 8.30 -7.64
C ASP A 87 -12.50 9.74 -7.99
N TYR A 88 -12.63 10.09 -9.26
CA TYR A 88 -12.41 11.46 -9.72
C TYR A 88 -13.39 12.39 -9.00
N ASP A 89 -12.85 13.35 -8.24
CA ASP A 89 -13.63 14.39 -7.61
C ASP A 89 -13.67 15.63 -8.52
N PRO A 90 -14.82 15.95 -9.15
CA PRO A 90 -14.93 17.09 -10.06
C PRO A 90 -14.60 18.44 -9.38
N ARG A 91 -14.59 18.51 -8.04
CA ARG A 91 -14.20 19.70 -7.29
C ARG A 91 -12.73 20.09 -7.47
N PHE A 92 -11.87 19.18 -7.95
CA PHE A 92 -10.49 19.50 -8.30
C PHE A 92 -10.39 20.53 -9.44
N GLU A 93 -11.35 20.54 -10.38
CA GLU A 93 -11.42 21.55 -11.45
C GLU A 93 -11.99 22.89 -10.96
N GLU A 94 -12.77 22.85 -9.88
CA GLU A 94 -13.40 24.04 -9.29
C GLU A 94 -12.46 24.83 -8.37
N GLY A 95 -11.25 24.32 -8.12
CA GLY A 95 -10.25 24.97 -7.26
C GLY A 95 -10.65 25.01 -5.78
N GLN A 96 -11.62 24.21 -5.37
CA GLN A 96 -12.10 24.13 -3.99
C GLN A 96 -11.48 22.92 -3.30
N MET A 97 -10.83 23.12 -2.15
CA MET A 97 -10.37 21.99 -1.33
C MET A 97 -11.58 21.32 -0.65
N PRO A 98 -11.57 19.98 -0.48
CA PRO A 98 -12.60 19.29 0.28
C PRO A 98 -12.62 19.82 1.73
N THR A 99 -13.81 20.16 2.22
CA THR A 99 -14.06 20.51 3.64
C THR A 99 -13.95 19.32 4.55
#